data_AF-A0A6B2LHM4-F1
#
_entry.id   AF-A0A6B2LHM4-F1
#
_cell.length_a   1.000
_cell.length_b   1.000
_cell.length_c   1.000
_cell.angle_alpha   90.00
_cell.angle_beta   90.00
_cell.angle_gamma   90.00
#
_symmetry.space_group_name_H-M   'P 1'
#
loop_
_entity.id
_entity.type
_entity.pdbx_description
1 polymer ?
#
loop_
_entity_poly.entity_id
_entity_poly.type
_entity_poly.pdbx_seq_one_letter_code
_entity_poly.pdbx_strand_id
1 'polypeptide(L)'
;MTSFDSYAKTLDSQINVVRKKFDSALYMNEELKMKQKDILERELEKVRTTFANMDKFARSQPDASVLIMKLQRYRHEIDQIEKDVSRIFPLENVNQTMQQTFETKKADQRTRLLEGHERIVETGNTLNQTHAVALETERIGETTLAELENQRRMIEGGITDIDKVDDEVDSIRSTLTSMGTRLFTDRGILIGIIVVLSLAIAFVIGWRWIRPLIEKKA
;
A
#
# COMPACT_ATOMS: atom_id res chain seq x y z
N MET A 1 13.03 5.15 29.46
CA MET A 1 13.80 6.37 29.17
C MET A 1 14.80 5.97 28.09
N THR A 2 14.64 6.48 26.87
CA THR A 2 15.41 5.97 25.72
C THR A 2 16.88 6.36 25.87
N SER A 3 17.82 5.57 25.31
CA SER A 3 19.25 5.91 25.37
C SER A 3 19.54 7.31 24.81
N PHE A 4 18.73 7.77 23.84
CA PHE A 4 18.76 9.12 23.30
C PHE A 4 18.50 10.22 24.34
N ASP A 5 17.48 10.04 25.20
CA ASP A 5 17.16 11.04 26.25
C ASP A 5 18.29 11.15 27.28
N SER A 6 19.00 10.05 27.53
CA SER A 6 20.18 10.06 28.40
C SER A 6 21.33 10.85 27.76
N TYR A 7 21.62 10.62 26.47
CA TYR A 7 22.63 11.39 25.75
C TYR A 7 22.28 12.88 25.66
N ALA A 8 21.02 13.21 25.40
CA ALA A 8 20.56 14.60 25.35
C ALA A 8 20.76 15.31 26.70
N LYS A 9 20.38 14.67 27.82
CA LYS A 9 20.61 15.23 29.16
C LYS A 9 22.10 15.42 29.49
N THR A 10 22.94 14.45 29.10
CA THR A 10 24.40 14.57 29.29
C THR A 10 24.96 15.73 28.48
N LEU A 11 24.53 15.87 27.22
CA LEU A 11 24.97 16.91 26.31
C LEU A 11 24.52 18.30 26.78
N ASP A 12 23.27 18.46 27.23
CA ASP A 12 22.77 19.69 27.85
C ASP A 12 23.61 20.08 29.09
N SER A 13 23.91 19.10 29.95
CA SER A 13 24.73 19.33 31.14
C SER A 13 26.15 19.80 30.78
N GLN A 14 26.79 19.14 29.82
CA GLN A 14 28.14 19.49 29.36
C GLN A 14 28.16 20.87 28.69
N ILE A 15 27.19 21.20 27.83
CA ILE A 15 27.06 22.52 27.21
C ILE A 15 26.95 23.61 28.27
N ASN A 16 26.13 23.39 29.31
CA ASN A 16 25.99 24.35 30.40
C ASN A 16 27.29 24.53 31.21
N VAL A 17 28.07 23.46 31.42
CA VAL A 17 29.38 23.54 32.07
C VAL A 17 30.36 24.33 31.23
N VAL A 18 30.41 24.09 29.91
CA VAL A 18 31.24 24.85 28.98
C VAL A 18 30.86 26.32 29.00
N ARG A 19 29.57 26.65 28.92
CA ARG A 19 29.08 28.04 28.96
C ARG A 19 29.48 28.75 30.26
N LYS A 20 29.26 28.13 31.42
CA LYS A 20 29.67 28.72 32.72
C LYS A 20 31.18 28.94 32.82
N LYS A 21 31.98 27.98 32.35
CA LYS A 21 33.45 28.08 32.35
C LYS A 21 33.94 29.16 31.37
N PHE A 22 33.28 29.27 30.23
CA PHE A 22 33.54 30.31 29.23
C PHE A 22 33.22 31.70 29.78
N ASP A 23 32.04 31.88 30.39
CA ASP A 23 31.64 33.14 31.04
C ASP A 23 32.62 33.54 32.14
N SER A 24 33.10 32.57 32.93
CA SER A 24 34.10 32.80 33.97
C SER A 24 35.45 33.22 33.38
N ALA A 25 35.83 32.69 32.21
CA ALA A 25 37.10 32.96 31.56
C ALA A 25 37.19 34.38 30.96
N LEU A 26 36.03 35.01 30.65
CA LEU A 26 35.96 36.39 30.17
C LEU A 26 36.56 37.40 31.17
N TYR A 27 36.43 37.12 32.48
CA TYR A 27 36.84 38.02 33.56
C TYR A 27 38.21 37.68 34.18
N MET A 28 38.95 36.71 33.63
CA MET A 28 40.23 36.23 34.18
C MET A 28 41.45 36.99 33.64
N ASN A 29 42.54 37.00 34.43
CA ASN A 29 43.87 37.47 34.02
C ASN A 29 44.47 36.57 32.92
N GLU A 30 45.44 37.10 32.16
CA GLU A 30 46.01 36.47 30.96
C GLU A 30 46.63 35.07 31.21
N GLU A 31 47.29 34.87 32.36
CA GLU A 31 47.84 33.56 32.74
C GLU A 31 46.75 32.53 33.10
N LEU A 32 45.68 32.97 33.76
CA LEU A 32 44.53 32.13 34.11
C LEU A 32 43.68 31.82 32.87
N LYS A 33 43.60 32.75 31.91
CA LYS A 33 42.96 32.55 30.62
C LYS A 33 43.56 31.40 29.84
N MET A 34 44.89 31.27 29.81
CA MET A 34 45.56 30.16 29.12
C MET A 34 45.27 28.80 29.78
N LYS A 35 45.31 28.70 31.11
CA LYS A 35 44.90 27.48 31.82
C LYS A 35 43.42 27.15 31.61
N GLN A 36 42.58 28.18 31.53
CA GLN A 36 41.14 28.03 31.32
C GLN A 36 40.79 27.63 29.88
N LYS A 37 41.60 28.05 28.90
CA LYS A 37 41.54 27.62 27.50
C LYS A 37 41.70 26.10 27.38
N ASP A 38 42.77 25.54 27.95
CA ASP A 38 43.02 24.09 27.91
C ASP A 38 41.86 23.28 28.53
N ILE A 39 41.26 23.81 29.60
CA ILE A 39 40.09 23.20 30.25
C ILE A 39 38.87 23.29 29.33
N LEU A 40 38.63 24.44 28.69
CA LEU A 40 37.51 24.64 27.76
C LEU A 40 37.63 23.74 26.53
N GLU A 41 38.82 23.59 25.96
CA GLU A 41 39.07 22.69 24.83
C GLU A 41 38.79 21.23 25.20
N ARG A 42 39.23 20.79 26.38
CA ARG A 42 38.92 19.43 26.87
C ARG A 42 37.42 19.20 27.08
N GLU A 43 36.70 20.18 27.60
CA GLU A 43 35.24 20.07 27.79
C GLU A 43 34.49 20.12 26.44
N LEU A 44 34.96 20.92 25.48
CA LEU A 44 34.42 20.92 24.11
C LEU A 44 34.61 19.57 23.43
N GLU A 45 35.76 18.91 23.60
CA GLU A 45 35.98 17.58 23.04
C GLU A 45 35.04 16.52 23.66
N LYS A 46 34.73 16.63 24.96
CA LYS A 46 33.71 15.77 25.61
C LYS A 46 32.30 16.00 25.03
N VAL A 47 31.94 17.25 24.77
CA VAL A 47 30.67 17.59 24.11
C VAL A 47 30.63 16.99 22.70
N ARG A 48 31.73 17.14 21.93
CA ARG A 48 31.85 16.63 20.56
C ARG A 48 31.76 15.12 20.47
N THR A 49 32.46 14.40 21.34
CA THR A 49 32.40 12.93 21.41
C THR A 49 31.00 12.44 21.81
N THR A 50 30.34 13.11 22.76
CA THR A 50 28.97 12.79 23.16
C THR A 50 27.97 13.05 22.02
N PHE A 51 28.12 14.18 21.31
CA PHE A 51 27.32 14.50 20.13
C PHE A 51 27.50 13.46 19.01
N ALA A 52 28.74 13.06 18.71
CA ALA A 52 29.02 12.06 17.69
C ALA A 52 28.38 10.70 18.02
N ASN A 53 28.43 10.29 19.29
CA ASN A 53 27.75 9.08 19.76
C ASN A 53 26.22 9.19 19.63
N MET A 54 25.66 10.38 19.90
CA MET A 54 24.23 10.65 19.76
C MET A 54 23.77 10.66 18.29
N ASP A 55 24.57 11.21 17.37
CA ASP A 55 24.32 11.19 15.92
C ASP A 55 24.33 9.75 15.38
N LYS A 56 25.32 8.95 15.79
CA LYS A 56 25.40 7.52 15.45
C LYS A 56 24.19 6.74 15.95
N PHE A 57 23.73 7.02 17.17
CA PHE A 57 22.52 6.40 17.73
C PHE A 57 21.27 6.84 16.96
N ALA A 58 21.11 8.14 16.66
CA ALA A 58 19.93 8.63 15.95
C ALA A 58 19.77 8.01 14.55
N ARG A 59 20.88 7.81 13.84
CA ARG A 59 20.89 7.16 12.52
C ARG A 59 20.56 5.67 12.55
N SER A 60 20.71 5.00 13.69
CA SER A 60 20.39 3.58 13.85
C SER A 60 18.95 3.32 14.29
N GLN A 61 18.17 4.37 14.57
CA GLN A 61 16.77 4.26 14.96
C GLN A 61 15.84 4.37 13.74
N PRO A 62 14.68 3.69 13.74
CA PRO A 62 13.67 3.81 12.69
C PRO A 62 13.10 5.23 12.58
N ASP A 63 13.04 5.99 13.69
CA ASP A 63 12.59 7.40 13.72
C ASP A 63 13.74 8.41 13.50
N ALA A 64 14.71 8.07 12.64
CA ALA A 64 15.91 8.86 12.43
C ALA A 64 15.62 10.33 12.07
N SER A 65 14.60 10.61 11.24
CA SER A 65 14.28 11.96 10.76
C SER A 65 13.97 12.95 11.90
N VAL A 66 13.20 12.51 12.91
CA VAL A 66 12.81 13.36 14.04
C VAL A 66 13.99 13.60 14.97
N LEU A 67 14.83 12.58 15.19
CA LEU A 67 16.03 12.66 16.02
C LEU A 67 17.12 13.51 15.36
N ILE A 68 17.30 13.39 14.04
CA ILE A 68 18.23 14.19 13.24
C ILE A 68 17.84 15.67 13.30
N MET A 69 16.55 16.00 13.22
CA MET A 69 16.09 17.39 13.35
C MET A 69 16.45 17.99 14.73
N LYS A 70 16.31 17.21 15.81
CA LYS A 70 16.77 17.63 17.15
C LYS A 70 18.29 17.79 17.22
N LEU A 71 19.04 16.90 16.59
CA LEU A 71 20.50 16.97 16.49
C LEU A 71 21.00 18.21 15.75
N GLN A 72 20.26 18.69 14.74
CA GLN A 72 20.63 19.93 14.04
C GLN A 72 20.65 21.15 14.97
N ARG A 73 19.70 21.24 15.92
CA ARG A 73 19.69 22.31 16.92
C ARG A 73 20.94 22.26 17.81
N TYR A 74 21.27 21.07 18.31
CA TYR A 74 22.46 20.86 19.14
C TYR A 74 23.76 21.15 18.38
N ARG A 75 23.84 20.73 17.12
CA ARG A 75 24.97 21.04 16.24
C ARG A 75 25.18 22.55 16.10
N HIS A 76 24.10 23.30 15.87
CA HIS A 76 24.19 24.75 15.77
C HIS A 76 24.67 25.39 17.07
N GLU A 77 24.16 24.93 18.22
CA GLU A 77 24.57 25.46 19.53
C GLU A 77 26.06 25.17 19.83
N ILE A 78 26.55 23.97 19.51
CA ILE A 78 27.97 23.60 19.66
C ILE A 78 28.84 24.46 18.74
N ASP A 79 28.47 24.63 17.46
CA ASP A 79 29.22 25.46 16.50
C ASP A 79 29.31 26.94 16.95
N GLN A 80 28.28 27.47 17.59
CA GLN A 80 28.29 28.85 18.11
C GLN A 80 29.25 28.97 19.30
N ILE A 81 29.19 28.03 20.24
CA ILE A 81 30.07 28.02 21.42
C ILE A 81 31.54 27.84 20.99
N GLU A 82 31.83 26.97 20.03
CA GLU A 82 33.18 26.80 19.49
C GLU A 82 33.71 28.10 18.86
N LYS A 83 32.87 28.83 18.10
CA LYS A 83 33.24 30.13 17.53
C LYS A 83 33.50 31.18 18.59
N ASP A 84 32.66 31.23 19.62
CA ASP A 84 32.81 32.20 20.71
C ASP A 84 34.06 31.91 21.54
N VAL A 85 34.36 30.64 21.83
CA VAL A 85 35.62 30.20 22.44
C VAL A 85 36.82 30.59 21.56
N SER A 86 36.78 30.29 20.26
CA SER A 86 37.88 30.60 19.34
C SER A 86 38.13 32.10 19.14
N ARG A 87 37.12 32.97 19.33
CA ARG A 87 37.27 34.42 19.25
C ARG A 87 38.05 35.01 20.41
N ILE A 88 37.84 34.47 21.61
CA ILE A 88 38.50 34.94 22.84
C ILE A 88 39.83 34.25 23.08
N PHE A 89 39.95 33.01 22.59
CA PHE A 89 41.19 32.23 22.63
C PHE A 89 41.67 31.99 21.20
N PRO A 90 42.27 32.99 20.53
CA PRO A 90 42.87 32.77 19.24
C PRO A 90 43.88 31.62 19.35
N LEU A 91 43.65 30.58 18.56
CA LEU A 91 44.61 29.50 18.38
C LEU A 91 45.79 30.09 17.63
N GLU A 92 47.01 29.91 18.14
CA GLU A 92 48.24 30.40 17.50
C GLU A 92 48.45 29.80 16.09
N ASN A 93 47.68 28.76 15.73
CA ASN A 93 47.67 28.06 14.45
C ASN A 93 46.47 28.38 13.53
N VAL A 94 45.97 29.62 13.51
CA VAL A 94 44.84 30.04 12.65
C VAL A 94 45.01 29.60 11.18
N ASN A 95 46.23 29.60 10.65
CA ASN A 95 46.49 29.25 9.26
C ASN A 95 46.21 27.77 8.93
N GLN A 96 46.47 26.83 9.85
CA GLN A 96 46.22 25.40 9.61
C GLN A 96 44.73 25.05 9.73
N THR A 97 44.02 25.60 10.72
CA THR A 97 42.58 25.36 10.93
C THR A 97 41.74 25.94 9.80
N MET A 98 42.12 27.11 9.26
CA MET A 98 41.40 27.76 8.17
C MET A 98 41.51 26.97 6.86
N GLN A 99 42.67 26.34 6.62
CA GLN A 99 42.90 25.44 5.48
C GLN A 99 42.09 24.13 5.61
N GLN A 100 42.11 23.51 6.80
CA GLN A 100 41.32 22.31 7.09
C GLN A 100 39.81 22.54 6.98
N THR A 101 39.33 23.71 7.41
CA THR A 101 37.90 24.09 7.31
C THR A 101 37.46 24.32 5.86
N PHE A 102 38.35 24.86 5.03
CA PHE A 102 38.08 25.05 3.60
C PHE A 102 38.02 23.71 2.84
N GLU A 103 38.95 22.80 3.16
CA GLU A 103 38.99 21.43 2.63
C GLU A 103 37.73 20.64 3.03
N THR A 104 37.32 20.68 4.30
CA THR A 104 36.09 19.99 4.76
C THR A 104 34.82 20.56 4.14
N LYS A 105 34.72 21.89 3.98
CA LYS A 105 33.56 22.50 3.28
C LYS A 105 33.48 22.08 1.82
N LYS A 106 34.62 22.02 1.11
CA LYS A 106 34.68 21.53 -0.27
C LYS A 106 34.31 20.05 -0.37
N ALA A 107 34.80 19.22 0.56
CA ALA A 107 34.45 17.81 0.63
C ALA A 107 32.94 17.61 0.88
N ASP A 108 32.35 18.34 1.85
CA ASP A 108 30.91 18.27 2.14
C ASP A 108 30.06 18.71 0.94
N GLN A 109 30.48 19.77 0.24
CA GLN A 109 29.79 20.23 -0.97
C GLN A 109 29.84 19.19 -2.09
N ARG A 110 31.00 18.53 -2.30
CA ARG A 110 31.15 17.45 -3.29
C ARG A 110 30.30 16.22 -2.94
N THR A 111 30.28 15.83 -1.67
CA THR A 111 29.45 14.72 -1.20
C THR A 111 27.97 14.99 -1.45
N ARG A 112 27.49 16.20 -1.15
CA ARG A 112 26.09 16.60 -1.44
C ARG A 112 25.76 16.59 -2.93
N LEU A 113 26.69 17.00 -3.80
CA LEU A 113 26.50 16.95 -5.25
C LEU A 113 26.43 15.51 -5.76
N LEU A 114 27.27 14.61 -5.24
CA LEU A 114 27.23 13.19 -5.56
C LEU A 114 25.91 12.54 -5.10
N GLU A 115 25.48 12.84 -3.88
CA GLU A 115 24.20 12.37 -3.33
C GLU A 115 23.01 12.91 -4.15
N GLY A 116 23.05 14.17 -4.55
CA GLY A 116 22.04 14.77 -5.43
C GLY A 116 22.00 14.10 -6.81
N HIS A 117 23.16 13.73 -7.36
CA HIS A 117 23.25 13.01 -8.63
C HIS A 117 22.70 11.59 -8.53
N GLU A 118 23.06 10.84 -7.48
CA GLU A 118 22.55 9.49 -7.22
C GLU A 118 21.01 9.48 -7.11
N ARG A 119 20.44 10.43 -6.38
CA ARG A 119 18.99 10.61 -6.28
C ARG A 119 18.32 10.93 -7.62
N ILE A 120 18.98 11.70 -8.49
CA ILE A 120 18.46 12.00 -9.83
C ILE A 120 18.45 10.74 -10.70
N VAL A 121 19.51 9.94 -10.64
CA VAL A 121 19.58 8.66 -11.38
C VAL A 121 18.50 7.70 -10.88
N GLU A 122 18.32 7.58 -9.57
CA GLU A 122 17.26 6.79 -8.97
C GLU A 122 15.86 7.28 -9.42
N THR A 123 15.61 8.59 -9.33
CA THR A 123 14.35 9.21 -9.77
C THR A 123 14.09 8.96 -11.26
N GLY A 124 15.13 9.02 -12.11
CA GLY A 124 15.03 8.71 -13.53
C GLY A 124 14.67 7.25 -13.80
N ASN A 125 15.24 6.31 -13.04
CA ASN A 125 14.89 4.90 -13.13
C ASN A 125 13.45 4.64 -12.69
N THR A 126 13.02 5.22 -11.57
CA THR A 126 11.63 5.13 -11.11
C THR A 126 10.67 5.72 -12.12
N LEU A 127 10.98 6.88 -12.71
CA LEU A 127 10.15 7.51 -13.75
C LEU A 127 10.00 6.61 -14.99
N ASN A 128 11.09 6.00 -15.45
CA ASN A 128 11.06 5.04 -16.56
C ASN A 128 10.18 3.83 -16.24
N GLN A 129 10.26 3.31 -15.01
CA GLN A 129 9.40 2.23 -14.54
C GLN A 129 7.93 2.67 -14.48
N THR A 130 7.63 3.85 -13.93
CA THR A 130 6.27 4.41 -13.90
C THR A 130 5.71 4.60 -15.31
N HIS A 131 6.52 5.06 -16.26
CA HIS A 131 6.12 5.21 -17.65
C HIS A 131 5.79 3.85 -18.30
N ALA A 132 6.60 2.82 -18.07
CA ALA A 132 6.32 1.48 -18.56
C ALA A 132 5.02 0.90 -17.97
N VAL A 133 4.78 1.10 -16.67
CA VAL A 133 3.53 0.68 -16.00
C VAL A 133 2.32 1.48 -16.51
N ALA A 134 2.48 2.78 -16.79
CA ALA A 134 1.42 3.62 -17.34
C ALA A 134 1.02 3.17 -18.74
N LEU A 135 1.97 2.84 -19.62
CA LEU A 135 1.69 2.28 -20.94
C LEU A 135 0.97 0.93 -20.86
N GLU A 136 1.37 0.06 -19.94
CA GLU A 136 0.69 -1.21 -19.72
C GLU A 136 -0.74 -0.99 -19.17
N THR A 137 -0.94 0.02 -18.33
CA THR A 137 -2.25 0.40 -17.81
C THR A 137 -3.14 1.00 -18.90
N GLU A 138 -2.57 1.77 -19.85
CA GLU A 138 -3.29 2.27 -21.04
C GLU A 138 -3.78 1.10 -21.91
N ARG A 139 -2.91 0.12 -22.15
CA ARG A 139 -3.25 -1.11 -22.89
C ARG A 139 -4.36 -1.91 -22.21
N ILE A 140 -4.27 -2.11 -20.89
CA ILE A 140 -5.33 -2.78 -20.11
C ILE A 140 -6.61 -1.94 -20.12
N GLY A 141 -6.49 -0.61 -20.04
CA GLY A 141 -7.61 0.34 -20.13
C GLY A 141 -8.36 0.22 -21.45
N GLU A 142 -7.66 0.13 -22.58
CA GLU A 142 -8.26 -0.09 -23.91
C GLU A 142 -9.08 -1.40 -23.93
N THR A 143 -8.51 -2.50 -23.43
CA THR A 143 -9.22 -3.79 -23.38
C THR A 143 -10.44 -3.76 -22.46
N THR A 144 -10.33 -3.05 -21.33
CA THR A 144 -11.43 -2.89 -20.37
C THR A 144 -12.53 -2.02 -20.96
N LEU A 145 -12.20 -0.97 -21.70
CA LEU A 145 -13.18 -0.11 -22.37
C LEU A 145 -13.95 -0.89 -23.43
N ALA A 146 -13.24 -1.70 -24.24
CA ALA A 146 -13.87 -2.57 -25.22
C ALA A 146 -14.79 -3.62 -24.57
N GLU A 147 -14.40 -4.16 -23.42
CA GLU A 147 -15.22 -5.10 -22.66
C GLU A 147 -16.44 -4.43 -22.03
N LEU A 148 -16.30 -3.23 -21.46
CA LEU A 148 -17.42 -2.44 -20.96
C LEU A 148 -18.40 -2.06 -22.07
N GLU A 149 -17.91 -1.75 -23.27
CA GLU A 149 -18.75 -1.50 -24.43
C GLU A 149 -19.50 -2.76 -24.86
N ASN A 150 -18.84 -3.93 -24.84
CA ASN A 150 -19.50 -5.22 -25.09
C ASN A 150 -20.53 -5.58 -24.00
N GLN A 151 -20.21 -5.36 -22.73
CA GLN A 151 -21.13 -5.56 -21.61
C GLN A 151 -22.32 -4.61 -21.71
N ARG A 152 -22.09 -3.34 -22.09
CA ARG A 152 -23.15 -2.37 -22.36
C ARG A 152 -24.04 -2.83 -23.51
N ARG A 153 -23.47 -3.28 -24.63
CA ARG A 153 -24.24 -3.86 -25.74
C ARG A 153 -25.06 -5.08 -25.31
N MET A 154 -24.51 -5.92 -24.42
CA MET A 154 -25.23 -7.07 -23.87
C MET A 154 -26.37 -6.66 -22.93
N ILE A 155 -26.19 -5.60 -22.13
CA ILE A 155 -27.24 -5.05 -21.26
C ILE A 155 -28.30 -4.34 -22.11
N GLU A 156 -27.92 -3.51 -23.07
CA GLU A 156 -28.86 -2.86 -24.00
C GLU A 156 -29.63 -3.92 -24.81
N GLY A 157 -28.94 -4.95 -25.31
CA GLY A 157 -29.51 -6.11 -25.96
C GLY A 157 -30.48 -6.87 -25.06
N GLY A 158 -30.06 -7.15 -23.82
CA GLY A 158 -30.88 -7.80 -22.79
C GLY A 158 -32.07 -6.97 -22.34
N ILE A 159 -32.00 -5.64 -22.39
CA ILE A 159 -33.12 -4.73 -22.10
C ILE A 159 -34.09 -4.71 -23.29
N THR A 160 -33.61 -4.72 -24.54
CA THR A 160 -34.48 -4.97 -25.70
C THR A 160 -35.05 -6.38 -25.74
N ASP A 161 -34.36 -7.36 -25.16
CA ASP A 161 -34.91 -8.69 -24.95
C ASP A 161 -35.91 -8.69 -23.78
N ILE A 162 -35.76 -7.84 -22.76
CA ILE A 162 -36.78 -7.65 -21.71
C ILE A 162 -38.04 -6.95 -22.25
N ASP A 163 -37.92 -6.00 -23.19
CA ASP A 163 -39.07 -5.43 -23.92
C ASP A 163 -39.66 -6.40 -24.97
N LYS A 164 -38.95 -7.48 -25.31
CA LYS A 164 -39.45 -8.62 -26.10
C LYS A 164 -39.81 -9.85 -25.26
N VAL A 165 -39.68 -9.77 -23.94
CA VAL A 165 -40.03 -10.85 -23.02
C VAL A 165 -41.52 -10.84 -22.66
N ASP A 166 -42.32 -9.88 -23.17
CA ASP A 166 -43.77 -10.09 -23.22
C ASP A 166 -44.23 -10.99 -24.40
N ASP A 167 -43.40 -11.18 -25.44
CA ASP A 167 -43.69 -12.11 -26.55
C ASP A 167 -42.95 -13.47 -26.41
N GLU A 168 -41.96 -13.58 -25.52
CA GLU A 168 -41.20 -14.81 -25.28
C GLU A 168 -41.37 -15.41 -23.87
N VAL A 169 -42.37 -14.97 -23.10
CA VAL A 169 -42.92 -15.74 -21.96
C VAL A 169 -43.87 -16.85 -22.42
N ASP A 170 -44.40 -16.78 -23.65
CA ASP A 170 -45.26 -17.82 -24.21
C ASP A 170 -44.48 -19.04 -24.75
N SER A 171 -43.19 -18.92 -25.10
CA SER A 171 -42.40 -20.04 -25.65
C SER A 171 -41.84 -20.97 -24.55
N ILE A 172 -41.49 -20.43 -23.38
CA ILE A 172 -41.06 -21.22 -22.21
C ILE A 172 -42.26 -21.94 -21.58
N ARG A 173 -43.46 -21.33 -21.59
CA ARG A 173 -44.72 -22.00 -21.26
C ARG A 173 -45.14 -23.03 -22.32
N SER A 174 -44.89 -22.78 -23.61
CA SER A 174 -45.17 -23.72 -24.71
C SER A 174 -44.35 -25.02 -24.59
N THR A 175 -43.08 -24.94 -24.18
CA THR A 175 -42.25 -26.14 -24.05
C THR A 175 -42.63 -27.00 -22.84
N LEU A 176 -43.02 -26.38 -21.70
CA LEU A 176 -43.60 -27.13 -20.56
C LEU A 176 -45.02 -27.67 -20.85
N THR A 177 -45.84 -26.96 -21.61
CA THR A 177 -47.20 -27.44 -21.99
C THR A 177 -47.17 -28.48 -23.12
N SER A 178 -46.10 -28.57 -23.91
CA SER A 178 -45.88 -29.67 -24.86
C SER A 178 -45.60 -31.02 -24.18
N MET A 179 -45.11 -31.01 -22.92
CA MET A 179 -45.07 -32.20 -22.07
C MET A 179 -46.43 -32.47 -21.38
N GLY A 180 -47.18 -31.43 -21.03
CA GLY A 180 -48.49 -31.57 -20.37
C GLY A 180 -49.61 -32.11 -21.27
N THR A 181 -49.60 -31.79 -22.56
CA THR A 181 -50.62 -32.21 -23.54
C THR A 181 -50.43 -33.62 -24.06
N ARG A 182 -49.17 -34.09 -24.18
CA ARG A 182 -48.88 -35.49 -24.55
C ARG A 182 -49.44 -36.48 -23.52
N LEU A 183 -49.49 -36.10 -22.24
CA LEU A 183 -50.14 -36.92 -21.22
C LEU A 183 -51.65 -37.07 -21.47
N PHE A 184 -52.35 -36.09 -22.05
CA PHE A 184 -53.78 -36.23 -22.32
C PHE A 184 -54.06 -37.09 -23.56
N THR A 185 -53.27 -36.96 -24.62
CA THR A 185 -53.40 -37.79 -25.82
C THR A 185 -53.02 -39.25 -25.54
N ASP A 186 -51.90 -39.47 -24.84
CA ASP A 186 -51.45 -40.82 -24.48
C ASP A 186 -52.43 -41.50 -23.51
N ARG A 187 -53.02 -40.74 -22.57
CA ARG A 187 -54.08 -41.26 -21.68
C ARG A 187 -55.39 -41.55 -22.43
N GLY A 188 -55.75 -40.75 -23.44
CA GLY A 188 -56.97 -40.96 -24.24
C GLY A 188 -56.94 -42.25 -25.05
N ILE A 189 -55.82 -42.52 -25.74
CA ILE A 189 -55.63 -43.77 -26.52
C ILE A 189 -55.70 -45.00 -25.60
N LEU A 190 -55.06 -44.92 -24.42
CA LEU A 190 -55.10 -46.00 -23.43
C LEU A 190 -56.53 -46.28 -22.93
N ILE A 191 -57.29 -45.25 -22.56
CA ILE A 191 -58.69 -45.41 -22.13
C ILE A 191 -59.55 -45.99 -23.26
N GLY A 192 -59.34 -45.57 -24.50
CA GLY A 192 -60.03 -46.11 -25.67
C GLY A 192 -59.82 -47.62 -25.84
N ILE A 193 -58.58 -48.09 -25.74
CA ILE A 193 -58.25 -49.52 -25.83
C ILE A 193 -58.94 -50.30 -24.69
N ILE A 194 -58.96 -49.78 -23.46
CA ILE A 194 -59.62 -50.42 -22.30
C ILE A 194 -61.13 -50.55 -22.52
N VAL A 195 -61.79 -49.50 -23.03
CA VAL A 195 -63.23 -49.51 -23.32
C VAL A 195 -63.56 -50.52 -24.41
N VAL A 196 -62.78 -50.56 -25.49
CA VAL A 196 -62.97 -51.51 -26.59
C VAL A 196 -62.79 -52.96 -26.09
N LEU A 197 -61.75 -53.23 -25.31
CA LEU A 197 -61.51 -54.56 -24.71
C LEU A 197 -62.66 -54.98 -23.79
N SER A 198 -63.17 -54.05 -22.98
CA SER A 198 -64.28 -54.31 -22.06
C SER A 198 -65.57 -54.62 -22.81
N LEU A 199 -65.88 -53.89 -23.89
CA LEU A 199 -67.01 -54.19 -24.77
C LEU A 199 -66.88 -55.53 -25.50
N ALA A 200 -65.67 -55.87 -25.97
CA ALA A 200 -65.42 -57.16 -26.61
C ALA A 200 -65.65 -58.33 -25.64
N ILE A 201 -65.20 -58.22 -24.39
CA ILE A 201 -65.45 -59.23 -23.35
C ILE A 201 -66.94 -59.33 -23.04
N ALA A 202 -67.63 -58.19 -22.85
CA ALA A 202 -69.07 -58.17 -22.60
C ALA A 202 -69.86 -58.80 -23.76
N PHE A 203 -69.46 -58.52 -25.01
CA PHE A 203 -70.05 -59.12 -26.19
C PHE A 203 -69.82 -60.63 -26.25
N VAL A 204 -68.60 -61.10 -25.99
CA VAL A 204 -68.31 -62.54 -25.95
C VAL A 204 -69.11 -63.23 -24.84
N ILE A 205 -69.21 -62.66 -23.65
CA ILE A 205 -70.00 -63.23 -22.56
C ILE A 205 -71.49 -63.24 -22.93
N GLY A 206 -72.02 -62.15 -23.47
CA GLY A 206 -73.41 -62.06 -23.93
C GLY A 206 -73.70 -63.10 -25.00
N TRP A 207 -72.82 -63.23 -26.00
CA TRP A 207 -72.93 -64.23 -27.06
C TRP A 207 -72.82 -65.66 -26.52
N ARG A 208 -71.86 -65.91 -25.63
CA ARG A 208 -71.63 -67.19 -24.97
C ARG A 208 -72.78 -67.59 -24.05
N TRP A 209 -73.49 -66.63 -23.45
CA TRP A 209 -74.63 -66.85 -22.56
C TRP A 209 -75.95 -67.00 -23.33
N ILE A 210 -76.08 -66.32 -24.48
CA ILE A 210 -77.19 -66.52 -25.42
C ILE A 210 -77.10 -67.88 -26.12
N ARG A 211 -75.90 -68.35 -26.46
CA ARG A 211 -75.69 -69.66 -27.11
C ARG A 211 -76.39 -70.85 -26.40
N PRO A 212 -76.28 -71.04 -25.07
CA PRO A 212 -76.95 -72.14 -24.37
C PRO A 212 -78.47 -71.96 -24.19
N LEU A 213 -79.03 -70.76 -24.41
CA LEU A 213 -80.48 -70.55 -24.40
C LEU A 213 -81.13 -70.98 -25.73
N ILE A 214 -80.37 -70.94 -26.83
CA ILE A 214 -80.85 -71.39 -28.15
C ILE A 214 -80.84 -72.93 -28.25
N GLU A 215 -79.88 -73.61 -27.61
CA GLU A 215 -79.84 -75.08 -27.56
C GLU A 215 -80.89 -75.74 -26.65
N LYS A 216 -81.51 -75.00 -25.71
CA LYS A 216 -82.63 -75.54 -24.91
C LYS A 216 -84.00 -75.44 -25.59
N LYS A 217 -84.07 -74.87 -26.79
CA LYS A 217 -85.29 -74.72 -27.60
C LYS A 217 -85.25 -75.44 -28.94
N ALA A 218 -84.20 -76.21 -29.22
CA ALA A 218 -84.15 -77.23 -30.28
C ALA A 218 -84.22 -78.61 -29.64
#